data_AF-A0A7S3H733-F1
#
_entry.id   AF-A0A7S3H733-F1
#
_cell.length_a   1.000
_cell.length_b   1.000
_cell.length_c   1.000
_cell.angle_alpha   90.00
_cell.angle_beta   90.00
_cell.angle_gamma   90.00
#
_symmetry.space_group_name_H-M   'P 1'
#
loop_
_entity.id
_entity.type
_entity.pdbx_description
1 polymer ?
#
loop_
_entity_poly.entity_id
_entity_poly.type
_entity_poly.pdbx_seq_one_letter_code
_entity_poly.pdbx_strand_id
1 'polypeptide(L)'
;IEAQPRPPPASRLENPCMCTFPDGKEVIVDFLREEVTPTVPMGPPDDSDDGPEAPPEEKHAVVYVPSKKAEESVELSQLRPMPDDWESDSDDEDDGPPRVCVCDEVGKMALQSLKFPGTLAALLDSTAVVVGTLPQPARDQRDGEVVDSVKRRPDVKVLKLTRTNRDALLEQAYKELRDCLGFGAPGTA
;
A
#
# COMPACT_ATOMS: atom_id res chain seq x y z
N ILE A 1 -13.93 -12.15 -25.06
CA ILE A 1 -13.61 -11.19 -23.97
C ILE A 1 -12.19 -10.76 -24.26
N GLU A 2 -12.05 -9.60 -24.90
CA GLU A 2 -10.76 -9.03 -25.26
C GLU A 2 -10.08 -8.59 -23.96
N ALA A 3 -8.88 -9.11 -23.69
CA ALA A 3 -8.13 -8.77 -22.50
C ALA A 3 -7.63 -7.34 -22.65
N GLN A 4 -8.16 -6.43 -21.82
CA GLN A 4 -7.62 -5.07 -21.68
C GLN A 4 -6.10 -5.20 -21.39
N PRO A 5 -5.24 -4.46 -22.11
CA PRO A 5 -3.81 -4.49 -21.86
C PRO A 5 -3.53 -4.08 -20.42
N ARG A 6 -2.62 -4.82 -19.77
CA ARG A 6 -2.17 -4.47 -18.42
C ARG A 6 -1.53 -3.08 -18.48
N PRO A 7 -1.96 -2.13 -17.65
CA PRO A 7 -1.43 -0.78 -17.74
C PRO A 7 0.03 -0.75 -17.22
N PRO A 8 0.88 0.18 -17.72
CA PRO A 8 2.33 0.17 -17.50
C PRO A 8 2.70 0.34 -16.02
N PRO A 9 3.89 -0.10 -15.56
CA PRO A 9 4.32 0.09 -14.18
C PRO A 9 4.46 1.59 -13.85
N ALA A 10 4.01 1.99 -12.65
CA ALA A 10 4.21 3.35 -12.17
C ALA A 10 5.69 3.56 -11.79
N SER A 11 6.28 4.68 -12.19
CA SER A 11 7.60 5.13 -11.77
C SER A 11 7.49 6.05 -10.56
N ARG A 12 8.45 5.98 -9.63
CA ARG A 12 8.51 6.90 -8.49
C ARG A 12 8.90 8.30 -9.00
N LEU A 13 8.24 9.33 -8.49
CA LEU A 13 8.61 10.73 -8.71
C LEU A 13 9.95 11.03 -8.07
N GLU A 14 10.77 11.85 -8.74
CA GLU A 14 12.01 12.37 -8.17
C GLU A 14 11.72 13.29 -6.96
N ASN A 15 10.63 14.06 -7.04
CA ASN A 15 10.13 14.91 -5.95
C ASN A 15 8.63 14.66 -5.73
N PRO A 16 8.17 14.45 -4.48
CA PRO A 16 6.75 14.31 -4.19
C PRO A 16 6.01 15.60 -4.53
N CYS A 17 4.81 15.45 -5.09
CA CYS A 17 3.94 16.57 -5.45
C CYS A 17 2.62 16.50 -4.67
N MET A 18 1.94 17.64 -4.50
CA MET A 18 0.66 17.70 -3.82
C MET A 18 -0.50 17.86 -4.82
N CYS A 19 -1.55 17.07 -4.64
CA CYS A 19 -2.81 17.20 -5.36
C CYS A 19 -3.92 17.65 -4.39
N THR A 20 -4.55 18.78 -4.67
CA THR A 20 -5.71 19.26 -3.90
C THR A 20 -7.00 18.90 -4.65
N PHE A 21 -7.84 18.08 -4.04
CA PHE A 21 -9.13 17.69 -4.61
C PHE A 21 -10.19 18.80 -4.39
N PRO A 22 -11.28 18.81 -5.18
CA PRO A 22 -12.36 19.80 -5.03
C PRO A 22 -13.05 19.83 -3.65
N ASP A 23 -12.91 18.76 -2.87
CA ASP A 23 -13.41 18.66 -1.49
C ASP A 23 -12.43 19.25 -0.46
N GLY A 24 -11.33 19.86 -0.90
CA GLY A 24 -10.32 20.49 -0.07
C GLY A 24 -9.31 19.52 0.55
N LYS A 25 -9.35 18.23 0.18
CA LYS A 25 -8.38 17.24 0.66
C LYS A 25 -7.10 17.29 -0.15
N GLU A 26 -5.98 17.21 0.54
CA GLU A 26 -4.66 17.17 -0.05
C GLU A 26 -4.10 15.75 0.02
N VAL A 27 -3.51 15.29 -1.07
CA VAL A 27 -2.88 13.97 -1.18
C VAL A 27 -1.48 14.14 -1.77
N ILE A 28 -0.54 13.42 -1.17
CA ILE A 28 0.84 13.33 -1.66
C ILE A 28 0.87 12.34 -2.83
N VAL A 29 1.51 12.76 -3.90
CA VAL A 29 1.70 11.99 -5.12
C VAL A 29 3.19 11.66 -5.23
N ASP A 30 3.51 10.39 -4.99
CA ASP A 30 4.89 9.87 -5.04
C ASP A 30 5.17 9.05 -6.30
N PHE A 31 4.13 8.79 -7.12
CA PHE A 31 4.20 7.90 -8.27
C PHE A 31 3.57 8.54 -9.51
N LEU A 32 4.26 8.42 -10.64
CA LEU A 32 3.74 8.75 -11.96
C LEU A 32 3.45 7.48 -12.74
N ARG A 33 2.41 7.55 -13.56
CA ARG A 33 2.18 6.58 -14.61
C ARG A 33 2.19 7.31 -15.94
N GLU A 34 3.23 7.07 -16.73
CA GLU A 34 3.27 7.56 -18.09
C GLU A 34 2.33 6.70 -18.94
N GLU A 35 1.19 7.26 -19.36
CA GLU A 35 0.37 6.66 -20.40
C GLU A 35 0.79 7.21 -21.76
N VAL A 36 1.43 6.37 -22.57
CA VAL A 36 1.73 6.69 -23.97
C VAL A 36 0.45 6.46 -24.76
N THR A 37 -0.19 7.53 -25.23
CA THR A 37 -1.28 7.41 -26.20
C THR A 37 -0.74 6.81 -27.49
N PRO A 38 -1.31 5.71 -28.03
CA PRO A 38 -0.84 5.15 -29.27
C PRO A 38 -1.13 6.14 -30.41
N THR A 39 -0.08 6.74 -30.98
CA THR A 39 -0.16 7.51 -32.21
C THR A 39 -0.72 6.61 -33.31
N VAL A 40 -1.93 6.93 -33.79
CA VAL A 40 -2.57 6.23 -34.90
C VAL A 40 -1.66 6.35 -36.13
N PRO A 41 -1.31 5.25 -36.83
CA PRO A 41 -0.52 5.35 -38.05
C PRO A 41 -1.35 6.05 -39.13
N MET A 42 -1.04 7.32 -39.38
CA MET A 42 -1.53 8.05 -40.56
C MET A 42 -0.94 7.40 -41.81
N GLY A 43 -1.77 7.31 -42.85
CA GLY A 43 -1.46 6.71 -44.15
C GLY A 43 -0.30 7.40 -44.88
N PRO A 44 0.01 6.95 -46.12
CA PRO A 44 1.24 7.36 -46.82
C PRO A 44 1.31 8.89 -47.00
N PRO A 45 2.53 9.46 -46.95
CA PRO A 45 2.74 10.90 -46.94
C PRO A 45 2.26 11.54 -48.25
N ASP A 46 1.45 12.59 -48.13
CA ASP A 46 1.15 13.53 -49.21
C ASP A 46 2.17 14.67 -49.11
N ASP A 47 2.80 15.05 -50.23
CA ASP A 47 3.97 15.96 -50.33
C ASP A 47 3.61 17.45 -50.11
N SER A 48 2.80 17.73 -49.08
CA SER A 48 2.45 19.09 -48.65
C SER A 48 3.16 19.40 -47.33
N ASP A 49 4.16 20.27 -47.39
CA ASP A 49 5.01 20.73 -46.28
C ASP A 49 4.26 21.65 -45.30
N ASP A 50 3.29 21.08 -44.58
CA ASP A 50 2.68 21.60 -43.35
C ASP A 50 2.01 20.42 -42.64
N GLY A 51 2.84 19.52 -42.10
CA GLY A 51 2.37 18.37 -41.32
C GLY A 51 1.71 18.84 -40.02
N PRO A 52 0.61 18.22 -39.56
CA PRO A 52 -0.02 18.58 -38.30
C PRO A 52 0.98 18.36 -37.16
N GLU A 53 1.24 19.43 -36.41
CA GLU A 53 2.01 19.43 -35.18
C GLU A 53 1.50 18.31 -34.28
N ALA A 54 2.37 17.38 -33.87
CA ALA A 54 1.99 16.26 -33.03
C ALA A 54 1.31 16.77 -31.76
N PRO A 55 0.20 16.15 -31.31
CA PRO A 55 -0.47 16.60 -30.10
C PRO A 55 0.52 16.53 -28.92
N PRO A 56 0.49 17.51 -27.99
CA PRO A 56 1.39 17.52 -26.86
C PRO A 56 1.22 16.24 -26.03
N GLU A 57 2.34 15.67 -25.59
CA GLU A 57 2.35 14.51 -24.69
C GLU A 57 1.74 14.92 -23.33
N GLU A 58 0.44 14.69 -23.14
CA GLU A 58 -0.25 14.96 -21.87
C GLU A 58 0.12 13.91 -20.82
N LYS A 59 1.04 14.28 -19.94
CA LYS A 59 1.46 13.44 -18.82
C LYS A 59 0.48 13.52 -17.66
N HIS A 60 0.11 12.35 -17.16
CA HIS A 60 -0.81 12.18 -16.04
C HIS A 60 -0.11 11.49 -14.87
N ALA A 61 -0.62 11.75 -13.66
CA ALA A 61 -0.25 11.08 -12.43
C ALA A 61 -1.42 10.23 -11.93
N VAL A 62 -1.14 9.06 -11.35
CA VAL A 62 -2.18 8.25 -10.71
C VAL A 62 -2.15 8.51 -9.22
N VAL A 63 -3.24 9.06 -8.70
CA VAL A 63 -3.39 9.43 -7.30
C VAL A 63 -4.41 8.52 -6.65
N TYR A 64 -4.06 7.87 -5.54
CA TYR A 64 -5.05 7.17 -4.74
C TYR A 64 -5.89 8.17 -3.96
N VAL A 65 -7.21 8.12 -4.11
CA VAL A 65 -8.16 9.01 -3.45
C VAL A 65 -8.81 8.28 -2.28
N PRO A 66 -8.39 8.51 -1.02
CA PRO A 66 -8.88 7.72 0.12
C PRO A 66 -10.39 7.83 0.34
N SER A 67 -10.99 8.98 0.00
CA SER A 67 -12.44 9.20 0.11
C SER A 67 -13.25 8.35 -0.87
N LYS A 68 -12.69 8.06 -2.05
CA LYS A 68 -13.31 7.23 -3.09
C LYS A 68 -12.85 5.78 -3.05
N LYS A 69 -11.80 5.48 -2.26
CA LYS A 69 -11.10 4.19 -2.24
C LYS A 69 -10.72 3.70 -3.65
N ALA A 70 -10.37 4.64 -4.51
CA ALA A 70 -10.10 4.41 -5.92
C ALA A 70 -8.90 5.24 -6.37
N GLU A 71 -8.24 4.80 -7.43
CA GLU A 71 -7.20 5.56 -8.12
C GLU A 71 -7.85 6.52 -9.13
N GLU A 72 -7.35 7.75 -9.21
CA GLU A 72 -7.75 8.74 -10.22
C GLU A 72 -6.54 9.23 -10.99
N SER A 73 -6.74 9.44 -12.31
CA SER A 73 -5.76 10.08 -13.17
C SER A 73 -5.88 11.59 -13.02
N VAL A 74 -4.79 12.24 -12.68
CA VAL A 74 -4.68 13.69 -12.43
C VAL A 74 -3.65 14.25 -13.40
N GLU A 75 -3.96 15.34 -14.09
CA GLU A 75 -2.98 16.00 -14.95
C GLU A 75 -1.81 16.56 -14.13
N LEU A 76 -0.58 16.48 -14.65
CA LEU A 76 0.58 17.10 -13.99
C LEU A 76 0.40 18.59 -13.71
N SER A 77 -0.38 19.30 -14.53
CA SER A 77 -0.71 20.72 -14.36
C SER A 77 -1.47 21.03 -13.06
N GLN A 78 -2.17 20.04 -12.51
CA GLN A 78 -2.95 20.16 -11.28
C GLN A 78 -2.12 19.86 -10.03
N LEU A 79 -0.92 19.30 -10.22
CA LEU A 79 0.01 19.04 -9.14
C LEU A 79 0.76 20.31 -8.77
N ARG A 80 0.91 20.54 -7.47
CA ARG A 80 1.71 21.63 -6.93
C ARG A 80 3.01 21.07 -6.34
N PRO A 81 4.13 21.80 -6.44
CA PRO A 81 5.30 21.46 -5.65
C PRO A 81 4.95 21.50 -4.16
N MET A 82 5.64 20.69 -3.36
CA MET A 82 5.49 20.76 -1.92
C MET A 82 5.85 22.17 -1.41
N PRO A 83 5.04 22.76 -0.52
CA PRO A 83 5.39 24.01 0.15
C PRO A 83 6.73 23.90 0.89
N ASP A 84 7.51 24.99 0.91
CA ASP A 84 8.82 25.02 1.60
C ASP A 84 8.69 24.86 3.13
N ASP A 85 7.50 25.14 3.69
CA ASP A 85 7.11 25.00 5.08
C ASP A 85 6.34 23.69 5.37
N TRP A 86 6.27 22.80 4.38
CA TRP A 86 5.64 21.50 4.57
C TRP A 86 6.59 20.59 5.35
N GLU A 87 6.32 20.44 6.65
CA GLU A 87 6.86 19.35 7.44
C GLU A 87 6.06 18.10 7.07
N SER A 88 6.73 17.14 6.46
CA SER A 88 6.20 15.80 6.41
C SER A 88 5.92 15.34 7.84
N ASP A 89 4.70 14.92 8.15
CA ASP A 89 4.47 14.06 9.32
C ASP A 89 5.31 12.75 9.24
N SER A 90 5.93 12.48 8.08
CA SER A 90 7.12 11.64 8.00
C SER A 90 8.36 12.46 8.33
N ASP A 91 8.68 12.55 9.61
CA ASP A 91 10.09 12.53 10.02
C ASP A 91 10.73 11.27 9.40
N ASP A 92 11.20 11.36 8.15
CA ASP A 92 12.10 10.35 7.54
C ASP A 92 13.51 10.42 8.19
N GLU A 93 13.65 11.16 9.29
CA GLU A 93 14.78 11.11 10.24
C GLU A 93 14.43 10.42 11.58
N ASP A 94 13.21 9.87 11.75
CA ASP A 94 12.97 8.84 12.77
C ASP A 94 13.18 7.47 12.07
N ASP A 95 14.43 7.00 12.03
CA ASP A 95 14.82 5.59 11.85
C ASP A 95 14.29 4.70 13.01
N GLY A 96 13.12 5.07 13.55
CA GLY A 96 12.36 4.30 14.51
C GLY A 96 11.85 3.01 13.85
N PRO A 97 11.67 1.94 14.63
CA PRO A 97 11.06 0.72 14.11
C PRO A 97 9.70 1.03 13.47
N PRO A 98 9.33 0.35 12.37
CA PRO A 98 8.10 0.64 11.65
C PRO A 98 6.89 0.56 12.60
N ARG A 99 6.00 1.55 12.55
CA ARG A 99 4.80 1.57 13.41
C ARG A 99 3.92 0.31 13.21
N VAL A 100 3.88 -0.22 11.99
CA VAL A 100 3.20 -1.48 11.65
C VAL A 100 4.11 -2.36 10.81
N CYS A 101 4.22 -3.65 11.16
CA CYS A 101 4.86 -4.67 10.34
C CYS A 101 3.84 -5.74 9.93
N VAL A 102 3.86 -6.13 8.65
CA VAL A 102 2.95 -7.15 8.10
C VAL A 102 3.73 -8.45 7.82
N CYS A 103 3.24 -9.57 8.34
CA CYS A 103 3.86 -10.89 8.23
C CYS A 103 2.85 -11.95 7.73
N ASP A 104 2.77 -12.14 6.41
CA ASP A 104 1.96 -13.19 5.79
C ASP A 104 2.89 -14.22 5.12
N GLU A 105 3.14 -15.42 5.63
CA GLU A 105 2.58 -16.15 6.78
C GLU A 105 3.72 -16.59 7.74
N VAL A 106 3.47 -16.60 9.05
CA VAL A 106 4.37 -17.23 10.06
C VAL A 106 4.11 -18.74 10.08
N GLY A 107 4.54 -19.40 9.00
CA GLY A 107 4.27 -20.82 8.74
C GLY A 107 5.54 -21.66 8.52
N LYS A 108 5.34 -22.94 8.21
CA LYS A 108 6.43 -23.91 8.02
C LYS A 108 7.51 -23.43 7.03
N MET A 109 7.11 -22.73 5.96
CA MET A 109 8.04 -22.24 4.95
C MET A 109 8.93 -21.11 5.49
N ALA A 110 8.35 -20.12 6.20
CA ALA A 110 9.12 -19.03 6.81
C ALA A 110 10.09 -19.57 7.88
N LEU A 111 9.66 -20.56 8.66
CA LEU A 111 10.45 -21.16 9.73
C LEU A 111 11.62 -22.04 9.25
N GLN A 112 11.76 -22.30 7.95
CA GLN A 112 12.99 -22.91 7.40
C GLN A 112 14.16 -21.92 7.33
N SER A 113 13.89 -20.62 7.42
CA SER A 113 14.93 -19.61 7.55
C SER A 113 15.53 -19.61 8.95
N LEU A 114 16.84 -19.76 9.06
CA LEU A 114 17.57 -19.71 10.33
C LEU A 114 17.47 -18.34 11.03
N LYS A 115 17.24 -17.27 10.26
CA LYS A 115 17.16 -15.90 10.80
C LYS A 115 15.75 -15.52 11.23
N PHE A 116 14.74 -16.04 10.54
CA PHE A 116 13.37 -15.58 10.67
C PHE A 116 12.81 -15.68 12.11
N PRO A 117 12.98 -16.80 12.86
CA PRO A 117 12.49 -16.88 14.23
C PRO A 117 13.08 -15.80 15.16
N GLY A 118 14.39 -15.55 15.05
CA GLY A 118 15.06 -14.53 15.86
C GLY A 118 14.61 -13.12 15.50
N THR A 119 14.46 -12.83 14.21
CA THR A 119 13.95 -11.54 13.73
C THR A 119 12.50 -11.32 14.14
N LEU A 120 11.64 -12.33 14.03
CA LEU A 120 10.24 -12.25 14.46
C LEU A 120 10.14 -12.01 15.97
N ALA A 121 10.95 -12.70 16.78
CA ALA A 121 10.97 -12.47 18.22
C ALA A 121 11.40 -11.04 18.57
N ALA A 122 12.49 -10.55 17.97
CA ALA A 122 12.95 -9.18 18.17
C ALA A 122 11.91 -8.13 17.72
N LEU A 123 11.20 -8.40 16.62
CA LEU A 123 10.11 -7.54 16.15
C LEU A 123 8.94 -7.52 17.13
N LEU A 124 8.52 -8.68 17.65
CA LEU A 124 7.45 -8.77 18.65
C LEU A 124 7.83 -8.15 19.99
N ASP A 125 9.12 -8.03 20.30
CA ASP A 125 9.62 -7.35 21.51
C ASP A 125 9.88 -5.85 21.29
N SER A 126 9.68 -5.34 20.07
CA SER A 126 9.81 -3.93 19.74
C SER A 126 8.52 -3.14 20.00
N THR A 127 8.55 -1.84 19.71
CA THR A 127 7.36 -0.97 19.75
C THR A 127 6.48 -1.08 18.49
N ALA A 128 6.90 -1.87 17.50
CA ALA A 128 6.14 -2.07 16.27
C ALA A 128 4.88 -2.91 16.49
N VAL A 129 3.77 -2.52 15.86
CA VAL A 129 2.56 -3.34 15.83
C VAL A 129 2.68 -4.40 14.72
N VAL A 130 2.60 -5.68 15.08
CA VAL A 130 2.70 -6.77 14.10
C VAL A 130 1.32 -7.29 13.72
N VAL A 131 1.02 -7.33 12.42
CA VAL A 131 -0.15 -8.00 11.84
C VAL A 131 0.34 -9.17 11.02
N GLY A 132 -0.15 -10.38 11.29
CA GLY A 132 0.27 -11.53 10.52
C GLY A 132 -0.71 -12.69 10.54
N THR A 133 -0.42 -13.67 9.70
CA THR A 133 -1.20 -14.89 9.58
C THR A 133 -0.41 -16.06 10.18
N LEU A 134 -1.12 -16.94 10.89
CA LEU A 134 -0.58 -18.16 11.48
C LEU A 134 -1.32 -19.35 10.86
N PRO A 135 -0.63 -20.47 10.61
CA PRO A 135 -1.28 -21.67 10.11
C PRO A 135 -2.30 -22.18 11.13
N GLN A 136 -3.40 -22.72 10.61
CA GLN A 136 -4.28 -23.55 11.40
C GLN A 136 -3.67 -24.96 11.49
N PRO A 137 -3.43 -25.49 12.71
CA PRO A 137 -2.91 -26.85 12.83
C PRO A 137 -3.87 -27.85 12.20
N ALA A 138 -3.30 -28.80 11.44
CA ALA A 138 -4.06 -29.94 10.98
C ALA A 138 -4.58 -30.75 12.16
N ARG A 139 -5.64 -31.53 11.94
CA ARG A 139 -6.25 -32.34 13.00
C ARG A 139 -5.19 -33.22 13.67
N ASP A 140 -5.16 -33.18 15.00
CA ASP A 140 -4.23 -33.92 15.86
C ASP A 140 -2.73 -33.57 15.69
N GLN A 141 -2.40 -32.47 15.01
CA GLN A 141 -1.05 -31.91 14.99
C GLN A 141 -0.89 -30.75 15.96
N ARG A 142 0.29 -30.67 16.58
CA ARG A 142 0.69 -29.49 17.36
C ARG A 142 1.26 -28.42 16.44
N ASP A 143 1.08 -27.18 16.85
CA ASP A 143 1.79 -26.06 16.26
C ASP A 143 3.30 -26.22 16.43
N GLY A 144 4.08 -25.68 15.50
CA GLY A 144 5.52 -25.54 15.68
C GLY A 144 5.82 -24.60 16.84
N GLU A 145 6.94 -24.82 17.54
CA GLU A 145 7.31 -24.09 18.76
C GLU A 145 7.22 -22.56 18.62
N VAL A 146 7.64 -22.01 17.48
CA VAL A 146 7.55 -20.56 17.21
C VAL A 146 6.12 -20.08 17.04
N VAL A 147 5.26 -20.83 16.34
CA VAL A 147 3.83 -20.48 16.18
C VAL A 147 3.13 -20.52 17.53
N ASP A 148 3.44 -21.55 18.31
CA ASP A 148 2.88 -21.82 19.62
C ASP A 148 3.34 -20.77 20.66
N SER A 149 4.59 -20.30 20.59
CA SER A 149 5.08 -19.20 21.42
C SER A 149 4.39 -17.88 21.09
N VAL A 150 4.21 -17.55 19.80
CA VAL A 150 3.47 -16.35 19.37
C VAL A 150 2.02 -16.38 19.88
N LYS A 151 1.31 -17.52 19.75
CA LYS A 151 -0.08 -17.65 20.20
C LYS A 151 -0.26 -17.50 21.71
N ARG A 152 0.78 -17.80 22.51
CA ARG A 152 0.74 -17.73 23.98
C ARG A 152 1.14 -16.38 24.55
N ARG A 153 1.66 -15.48 23.71
CA ARG A 153 2.07 -14.15 24.15
C ARG A 153 0.88 -13.37 24.71
N PRO A 154 0.99 -12.72 25.88
CA PRO A 154 -0.11 -12.02 26.52
C PRO A 154 -0.54 -10.74 25.77
N ASP A 155 0.36 -10.19 24.98
CA ASP A 155 0.19 -9.00 24.13
C ASP A 155 -0.30 -9.34 22.71
N VAL A 156 -0.53 -10.62 22.40
CA VAL A 156 -1.00 -11.06 21.09
C VAL A 156 -2.49 -11.39 21.10
N LYS A 157 -3.23 -10.80 20.15
CA LYS A 157 -4.65 -11.11 19.90
C LYS A 157 -4.77 -12.07 18.72
N VAL A 158 -5.21 -13.30 18.99
CA VAL A 158 -5.40 -14.32 17.95
C VAL A 158 -6.85 -14.33 17.48
N LEU A 159 -7.06 -13.91 16.22
CA LEU A 159 -8.36 -13.93 15.56
C LEU A 159 -8.49 -15.19 14.69
N LYS A 160 -9.45 -16.07 15.02
CA LYS A 160 -9.67 -17.29 14.26
C LYS A 160 -10.56 -17.03 13.04
N LEU A 161 -9.96 -17.07 11.86
CA LEU A 161 -10.67 -16.95 10.60
C LEU A 161 -11.43 -18.25 10.25
N THR A 162 -12.69 -18.11 9.87
CA THR A 162 -13.56 -19.15 9.35
C THR A 162 -14.25 -18.64 8.09
N ARG A 163 -14.85 -19.58 7.33
CA ARG A 163 -15.60 -19.22 6.13
C ARG A 163 -16.81 -18.31 6.42
N THR A 164 -17.39 -18.38 7.61
CA THR A 164 -18.60 -17.65 7.98
C THR A 164 -18.33 -16.30 8.65
N ASN A 165 -17.12 -16.08 9.19
CA ASN A 165 -16.79 -14.83 9.86
C ASN A 165 -15.86 -13.91 9.06
N ARG A 166 -15.41 -14.31 7.86
CA ARG A 166 -14.40 -13.57 7.07
C ARG A 166 -14.67 -12.08 6.98
N ASP A 167 -15.88 -11.70 6.60
CA ASP A 167 -16.21 -10.30 6.33
C ASP A 167 -16.33 -9.50 7.65
N ALA A 168 -16.91 -10.09 8.70
CA ALA A 168 -16.96 -9.48 10.03
C ALA A 168 -15.58 -9.40 10.72
N LEU A 169 -14.69 -10.35 10.42
CA LEU A 169 -13.35 -10.39 11.00
C LEU A 169 -12.46 -9.27 10.46
N LEU A 170 -12.72 -8.79 9.25
CA LEU A 170 -12.00 -7.65 8.69
C LEU A 170 -12.21 -6.40 9.53
N GLU A 171 -13.48 -6.08 9.86
CA GLU A 171 -13.82 -4.94 10.71
C GLU A 171 -13.23 -5.08 12.11
N GLN A 172 -13.30 -6.28 12.68
CA GLN A 172 -12.69 -6.58 13.97
C GLN A 172 -11.17 -6.40 13.93
N ALA A 173 -10.47 -7.03 12.98
CA ALA A 173 -9.02 -6.93 12.85
C ALA A 173 -8.56 -5.48 12.63
N TYR A 174 -9.31 -4.72 11.83
CA TYR A 174 -9.03 -3.30 11.61
C TYR A 174 -9.17 -2.48 12.88
N LYS A 175 -10.22 -2.71 13.67
CA LYS A 175 -10.40 -2.06 14.97
C LYS A 175 -9.24 -2.40 15.93
N GLU A 176 -8.91 -3.68 16.06
CA GLU A 176 -7.81 -4.12 16.95
C GLU A 176 -6.47 -3.49 16.54
N LEU A 177 -6.19 -3.40 15.23
CA LEU A 177 -5.00 -2.75 14.71
C LEU A 177 -4.94 -1.26 15.09
N ARG A 178 -6.06 -0.53 14.94
CA ARG A 178 -6.12 0.88 15.34
C ARG A 178 -5.91 1.08 16.83
N ASP A 179 -6.51 0.22 17.65
CA ASP A 179 -6.34 0.26 19.11
C ASP A 179 -4.87 0.01 19.48
N CYS A 180 -4.20 -0.95 18.84
CA CYS A 180 -2.76 -1.21 19.03
C CYS A 180 -1.89 -0.01 18.60
N LEU A 181 -2.33 0.78 17.61
CA LEU A 181 -1.62 1.97 17.14
C LEU A 181 -1.92 3.25 17.93
N GLY A 182 -2.82 3.18 18.91
CA GLY A 182 -3.25 4.34 19.69
C GLY A 182 -4.20 5.29 18.95
N PHE A 183 -4.76 4.88 17.79
CA PHE A 183 -5.67 5.72 16.98
C PHE A 183 -7.14 5.68 17.44
N GLY A 184 -7.45 4.88 18.46
CA GLY A 184 -8.81 4.69 18.95
C GLY A 184 -9.78 4.10 17.92
N ALA A 185 -11.08 4.21 18.19
CA ALA A 185 -12.12 3.61 17.36
C ALA A 185 -12.10 4.14 15.90
N PRO A 186 -12.58 3.36 14.93
CA PRO A 186 -12.76 3.86 13.57
C PRO A 186 -13.64 5.12 13.56
N GLY A 187 -13.15 6.22 12.95
CA GLY A 187 -13.87 7.49 12.86
C GLY A 187 -13.54 8.52 13.95
N THR A 188 -12.60 8.24 14.86
CA THR A 188 -11.99 9.25 15.73
C THR A 188 -10.59 9.62 15.24
N ALA A 189 -10.34 10.92 15.06
CA ALA A 189 -9.04 11.55 14.91
C ALA A 189 -9.06 12.82 15.78
#